data_AF-A0A3M1MTI9-F1
#
_entry.id   AF-A0A3M1MTI9-F1
#
_cell.length_a   1.000
_cell.length_b   1.000
_cell.length_c   1.000
_cell.angle_alpha   90.00
_cell.angle_beta   90.00
_cell.angle_gamma   90.00
#
_symmetry.space_group_name_H-M   'P 1'
#
loop_
_entity.id
_entity.type
_entity.pdbx_description
1 polymer ?
#
loop_
_entity_poly.entity_id
_entity_poly.type
_entity_poly.pdbx_seq_one_letter_code
_entity_poly.pdbx_strand_id
1 'polypeptide(L)'
;MRKQDAIHALGRLLTLYWPLTDEVGLGDLLRPYLPDKPAWTEEEITAALARLLADVVAEGWDRHGAPGVARHPTEEGRFVASFEGPGGPYTVEASSKREAYREARREWVYRLLTRS
;
A
#
# COMPACT_ATOMS: atom_id res chain seq x y z
N MET A 1 -13.71 5.53 13.29
CA MET A 1 -13.33 4.18 12.84
C MET A 1 -11.82 4.12 12.72
N ARG A 2 -11.15 3.16 13.37
CA ARG A 2 -9.69 2.98 13.24
C ARG A 2 -9.36 2.31 11.90
N LYS A 3 -8.15 2.48 11.40
CA LYS A 3 -7.72 1.88 10.11
C LYS A 3 -7.81 0.35 10.11
N GLN A 4 -7.52 -0.29 11.25
CA GLN A 4 -7.67 -1.74 11.40
C GLN A 4 -9.14 -2.17 11.23
N ASP A 5 -10.07 -1.44 11.82
CA ASP A 5 -11.52 -1.72 11.68
C ASP A 5 -11.97 -1.72 10.21
N ALA A 6 -11.35 -0.88 9.37
CA ALA A 6 -11.65 -0.81 7.94
C ALA A 6 -11.15 -2.06 7.17
N ILE A 7 -9.96 -2.58 7.50
CA ILE A 7 -9.44 -3.80 6.87
C ILE A 7 -10.30 -5.00 7.26
N HIS A 8 -10.73 -5.10 8.53
CA HIS A 8 -11.68 -6.11 8.98
C HIS A 8 -13.04 -5.99 8.27
N ALA A 9 -13.58 -4.78 8.15
CA ALA A 9 -14.82 -4.56 7.41
C ALA A 9 -14.72 -4.96 5.93
N LEU A 10 -13.58 -4.69 5.28
CA LEU A 10 -13.31 -5.17 3.93
C LEU A 10 -13.23 -6.69 3.88
N GLY A 11 -12.57 -7.33 4.86
CA GLY A 11 -12.54 -8.77 5.02
C GLY A 11 -13.95 -9.37 5.02
N ARG A 12 -14.85 -8.84 5.85
CA ARG A 12 -16.26 -9.27 5.90
C ARG A 12 -16.97 -9.14 4.56
N LEU A 13 -16.83 -7.99 3.91
CA LEU A 13 -17.49 -7.75 2.63
C LEU A 13 -17.02 -8.75 1.58
N LEU A 14 -15.71 -9.01 1.52
CA LEU A 14 -15.15 -10.00 0.60
C LEU A 14 -15.62 -11.42 0.91
N THR A 15 -15.76 -11.79 2.19
CA THR A 15 -16.36 -13.08 2.58
C THR A 15 -17.81 -13.20 2.11
N LEU A 16 -18.62 -12.15 2.29
CA LEU A 16 -20.05 -12.16 1.94
C LEU A 16 -20.31 -12.18 0.43
N TYR A 17 -19.42 -11.56 -0.35
CA TYR A 17 -19.58 -11.39 -1.79
C TYR A 17 -18.52 -12.14 -2.60
N TRP A 18 -17.96 -13.23 -2.06
CA TRP A 18 -16.85 -13.95 -2.70
C TRP A 18 -17.09 -14.30 -4.19
N PRO A 19 -18.28 -14.75 -4.63
CA PRO A 19 -18.52 -15.00 -6.06
C PRO A 19 -18.24 -13.78 -6.95
N LEU A 20 -18.59 -12.58 -6.48
CA LEU A 20 -18.30 -11.32 -7.18
C LEU A 20 -16.81 -10.95 -7.14
N THR A 21 -16.08 -11.41 -6.12
CA THR A 21 -14.63 -11.18 -6.02
C THR A 21 -13.84 -11.97 -7.06
N ASP A 22 -14.29 -13.19 -7.39
CA ASP A 22 -13.73 -13.98 -8.49
C ASP A 22 -14.05 -13.31 -9.84
N GLU A 23 -15.26 -12.78 -10.03
CA GLU A 23 -15.65 -12.08 -11.28
C GLU A 23 -14.79 -10.85 -11.60
N VAL A 24 -14.30 -10.14 -10.58
CA VAL A 24 -13.40 -8.98 -10.75
C VAL A 24 -11.91 -9.35 -10.65
N GLY A 25 -11.57 -10.65 -10.61
CA GLY A 25 -10.20 -11.16 -10.54
C GLY A 25 -9.51 -10.97 -9.19
N LEU A 26 -10.20 -10.44 -8.18
CA LEU A 26 -9.64 -10.24 -6.84
C LEU A 26 -9.45 -11.58 -6.11
N GLY A 27 -10.31 -12.57 -6.38
CA GLY A 27 -10.18 -13.92 -5.82
C GLY A 27 -8.86 -14.58 -6.20
N ASP A 28 -8.43 -14.44 -7.46
CA ASP A 28 -7.16 -14.98 -7.95
C ASP A 28 -5.94 -14.30 -7.29
N LEU A 29 -6.02 -13.00 -7.03
CA LEU A 29 -4.95 -12.26 -6.34
C LEU A 29 -4.81 -12.67 -4.86
N LEU A 30 -5.92 -13.01 -4.20
CA LEU A 30 -5.91 -13.39 -2.78
C LEU A 30 -5.60 -14.87 -2.56
N ARG A 31 -5.91 -15.73 -3.53
CA ARG A 31 -5.76 -17.20 -3.43
C ARG A 31 -4.37 -17.66 -2.98
N PRO A 32 -3.25 -17.08 -3.42
CA PRO A 32 -1.91 -17.46 -2.94
C PRO A 32 -1.70 -17.27 -1.43
N TYR A 33 -2.50 -16.42 -0.79
CA TYR A 33 -2.38 -16.09 0.63
C TYR A 33 -3.45 -16.77 1.50
N LEU A 34 -4.38 -17.51 0.89
CA LEU A 34 -5.47 -18.21 1.57
C LEU A 34 -5.11 -19.69 1.80
N PRO A 35 -5.61 -20.29 2.90
CA PRO A 35 -5.44 -21.72 3.13
C PRO A 35 -6.27 -22.54 2.13
N ASP A 36 -5.76 -23.71 1.74
CA ASP A 36 -6.46 -24.62 0.82
C ASP A 36 -7.62 -25.36 1.51
N LYS A 37 -8.81 -24.76 1.44
CA LYS A 37 -10.05 -25.27 2.06
C LYS A 37 -11.29 -24.68 1.37
N PRO A 38 -12.49 -25.30 1.54
CA PRO A 38 -13.67 -24.90 0.77
C PRO A 38 -14.32 -23.58 1.21
N ALA A 39 -13.99 -23.05 2.38
CA ALA A 39 -14.53 -21.79 2.88
C ALA A 39 -13.58 -21.12 3.88
N TRP A 40 -13.53 -19.78 3.86
CA TRP A 40 -12.63 -18.96 4.69
C TRP A 40 -13.41 -18.07 5.66
N THR A 41 -12.75 -17.72 6.77
CA THR A 41 -13.28 -16.76 7.74
C THR A 41 -12.94 -15.32 7.36
N GLU A 42 -13.59 -14.36 8.01
CA GLU A 42 -13.25 -12.93 7.90
C GLU A 42 -11.76 -12.70 8.18
N GLU A 43 -11.24 -13.33 9.24
CA GLU A 43 -9.86 -13.15 9.69
C GLU A 43 -8.86 -13.66 8.65
N GLU A 44 -9.14 -14.79 8.01
CA GLU A 44 -8.28 -15.36 6.98
C GLU A 44 -8.23 -14.46 5.74
N ILE A 45 -9.38 -13.94 5.30
CA ILE A 45 -9.44 -13.00 4.17
C ILE A 45 -8.78 -11.67 4.52
N THR A 46 -8.98 -11.17 5.75
CA THR A 46 -8.30 -9.97 6.26
C THR A 46 -6.78 -10.16 6.23
N ALA A 47 -6.29 -11.32 6.67
CA ALA A 47 -4.88 -11.64 6.67
C ALA A 47 -4.32 -11.78 5.24
N ALA A 48 -5.08 -12.38 4.33
CA ALA A 48 -4.70 -12.51 2.92
C ALA A 48 -4.56 -11.12 2.26
N LEU A 49 -5.53 -10.23 2.47
CA LEU A 49 -5.46 -8.85 1.97
C LEU A 49 -4.24 -8.10 2.52
N ALA A 50 -3.95 -8.25 3.82
CA ALA A 50 -2.79 -7.63 4.43
C ALA A 50 -1.47 -8.12 3.82
N ARG A 51 -1.37 -9.43 3.51
CA ARG A 51 -0.19 -10.03 2.84
C ARG A 51 -0.05 -9.54 1.41
N LEU A 52 -1.13 -9.53 0.63
CA LEU A 52 -1.11 -8.99 -0.74
C LEU A 52 -0.61 -7.54 -0.76
N LEU A 53 -1.13 -6.68 0.13
CA LEU A 53 -0.68 -5.29 0.21
C LEU A 53 0.79 -5.16 0.65
N ALA A 54 1.26 -6.06 1.52
CA ALA A 54 2.65 -6.09 1.93
C ALA A 54 3.56 -6.47 0.76
N ASP A 55 3.17 -7.45 -0.06
CA ASP A 55 3.94 -7.89 -1.22
C ASP A 55 4.00 -6.80 -2.29
N VAL A 56 2.90 -6.09 -2.57
CA VAL A 56 2.91 -4.92 -3.46
C VAL A 56 3.92 -3.86 -2.99
N VAL A 57 3.97 -3.60 -1.68
CA VAL A 57 4.92 -2.64 -1.10
C VAL A 57 6.36 -3.15 -1.19
N ALA A 58 6.60 -4.44 -0.92
CA ALA A 58 7.93 -5.04 -0.98
C ALA A 58 8.48 -5.04 -2.41
N GLU A 59 7.69 -5.49 -3.39
CA GLU A 59 8.05 -5.46 -4.81
C GLU A 59 8.27 -4.03 -5.32
N GLY A 60 7.42 -3.09 -4.89
CA GLY A 60 7.60 -1.69 -5.20
C GLY A 60 8.93 -1.15 -4.69
N TRP A 61 9.33 -1.56 -3.50
CA TRP A 61 10.63 -1.21 -2.92
C TRP A 61 11.77 -1.79 -3.76
N ASP A 62 11.72 -3.07 -4.10
CA ASP A 62 12.77 -3.72 -4.88
C ASP A 62 12.93 -3.10 -6.28
N ARG A 63 11.81 -2.70 -6.89
CA ARG A 63 11.81 -2.13 -8.26
C ARG A 63 12.22 -0.67 -8.31
N HIS A 64 11.77 0.14 -7.36
CA HIS A 64 11.87 1.60 -7.45
C HIS A 64 12.68 2.24 -6.34
N GLY A 65 13.02 1.49 -5.29
CA GLY A 65 13.54 2.03 -4.04
C GLY A 65 12.43 2.64 -3.18
N ALA A 66 12.72 2.76 -1.89
CA ALA A 66 11.84 3.48 -0.97
C ALA A 66 12.08 4.99 -1.04
N PRO A 67 11.05 5.80 -0.70
CA PRO A 67 11.22 7.24 -0.54
C PRO A 67 12.36 7.61 0.39
N GLY A 68 13.14 8.60 -0.03
CA GLY A 68 14.22 9.22 0.71
C GLY A 68 13.82 10.61 1.23
N VAL A 69 14.60 11.15 2.18
CA VAL A 69 14.45 12.54 2.64
C VAL A 69 15.81 13.13 2.98
N ALA A 70 16.04 14.36 2.53
CA ALA A 70 17.23 15.15 2.76
C ALA A 70 16.85 16.55 3.28
N ARG A 71 17.84 17.31 3.78
CA ARG A 71 17.67 18.74 4.03
C ARG A 71 17.61 19.47 2.68
N HIS A 72 16.83 20.54 2.60
CA HIS A 72 16.82 21.38 1.41
C HIS A 72 18.22 21.98 1.19
N PRO A 73 18.76 21.97 -0.03
CA PRO A 73 20.15 22.35 -0.28
C PRO A 73 20.43 23.85 -0.02
N THR A 74 19.40 24.69 -0.14
CA THR A 74 19.54 26.16 -0.05
C THR A 74 18.64 26.82 0.97
N GLU A 75 17.67 26.09 1.55
CA GLU A 75 16.70 26.67 2.50
C GLU A 75 16.90 26.04 3.88
N GLU A 76 17.37 26.85 4.83
CA GLU A 76 17.58 26.38 6.19
C GLU A 76 16.25 25.99 6.85
N GLY A 77 16.26 24.88 7.57
CA GLY A 77 15.06 24.35 8.24
C GLY A 77 14.07 23.60 7.33
N ARG A 78 14.27 23.61 6.00
CA ARG A 78 13.45 22.82 5.07
C ARG A 78 14.01 21.43 4.79
N PHE A 79 13.10 20.54 4.40
CA PHE A 79 13.39 19.16 3.99
C PHE A 79 12.75 18.86 2.66
N VAL A 80 13.43 18.06 1.85
CA VAL A 80 12.96 17.55 0.57
C VAL A 80 12.90 16.04 0.66
N ALA A 81 11.75 15.45 0.34
CA ALA A 81 11.60 14.01 0.19
C ALA A 81 11.30 13.68 -1.27
N SER A 82 11.85 12.58 -1.76
CA SER A 82 11.71 12.17 -3.15
C SER A 82 11.74 10.65 -3.31
N PHE A 83 11.22 10.19 -4.44
CA PHE A 83 11.33 8.81 -4.89
C PHE A 83 11.28 8.73 -6.42
N GLU A 84 11.85 7.66 -6.95
CA GLU A 84 11.48 7.13 -8.26
C GLU A 84 10.34 6.12 -8.06
N GLY A 85 9.38 6.06 -8.99
CA GLY A 85 8.20 5.22 -8.79
C GLY A 85 7.25 5.23 -9.98
N PRO A 86 6.12 4.49 -9.89
CA PRO A 86 5.16 4.45 -10.97
C PRO A 86 4.63 5.84 -11.33
N GLY A 87 4.63 6.16 -12.62
CA GLY A 87 4.28 7.51 -13.10
C GLY A 87 5.39 8.55 -12.97
N GLY A 88 6.65 8.12 -12.72
CA GLY A 88 7.84 8.97 -12.77
C GLY A 88 8.25 9.57 -11.42
N PRO A 89 9.31 10.40 -11.43
CA PRO A 89 9.88 10.96 -10.22
C PRO A 89 8.87 11.82 -9.47
N TYR A 90 8.95 11.78 -8.15
CA TYR A 90 8.15 12.61 -7.25
C TYR A 90 9.06 13.31 -6.24
N THR A 91 8.74 14.56 -5.93
CA THR A 91 9.42 15.34 -4.90
C THR A 91 8.38 16.15 -4.12
N VAL A 92 8.58 16.24 -2.81
CA VAL A 92 7.77 17.06 -1.92
C VAL A 92 8.67 17.75 -0.90
N GLU A 93 8.34 18.99 -0.56
CA GLU A 93 9.05 19.75 0.46
C GLU A 93 8.20 19.92 1.70
N ALA A 94 8.85 20.02 2.86
CA ALA A 94 8.18 20.32 4.11
C ALA A 94 9.08 21.07 5.10
N SER A 95 8.44 21.66 6.10
CA SER A 95 9.11 22.34 7.21
C SER A 95 9.70 21.37 8.25
N SER A 96 9.47 20.07 8.10
CA SER A 96 10.07 19.06 8.95
C SER A 96 10.39 17.77 8.18
N LYS A 97 11.47 17.08 8.60
CA LYS A 97 11.84 15.77 8.07
C LYS A 97 10.67 14.78 8.12
N ARG A 98 9.92 14.78 9.22
CA ARG A 98 8.83 13.84 9.46
C ARG A 98 7.66 14.06 8.50
N GLU A 99 7.33 15.30 8.21
CA GLU A 99 6.25 15.68 7.31
C GLU A 99 6.61 15.32 5.86
N ALA A 100 7.77 15.77 5.37
CA ALA A 100 8.24 15.46 4.02
C ALA A 100 8.23 13.94 3.78
N TYR A 101 8.73 13.18 4.75
CA TYR A 101 8.79 11.74 4.67
C TYR A 101 7.42 11.05 4.69
N ARG A 102 6.47 11.58 5.47
CA ARG A 102 5.09 11.06 5.52
C ARG A 102 4.40 11.24 4.18
N GLU A 103 4.49 12.44 3.59
CA GLU A 103 3.84 12.75 2.33
C GLU A 103 4.42 11.93 1.18
N ALA A 104 5.75 11.87 1.07
CA ALA A 104 6.40 11.04 0.06
C ALA A 104 6.02 9.56 0.17
N ARG A 105 5.97 8.99 1.38
CA ARG A 105 5.56 7.59 1.58
C ARG A 105 4.10 7.33 1.23
N ARG A 106 3.20 8.26 1.56
CA ARG A 106 1.77 8.13 1.22
C ARG A 106 1.56 8.13 -0.29
N GLU A 107 2.17 9.08 -0.97
CA GLU A 107 2.09 9.19 -2.43
C GLU A 107 2.73 7.97 -3.10
N TRP A 108 3.88 7.50 -2.61
CA TRP A 108 4.55 6.32 -3.14
C TRP A 108 3.66 5.06 -3.05
N VAL A 109 3.10 4.77 -1.87
CA VAL A 109 2.17 3.63 -1.70
C VAL A 109 0.92 3.80 -2.56
N TYR A 110 0.36 5.01 -2.64
CA TYR A 110 -0.80 5.27 -3.49
C TYR A 110 -0.50 4.98 -4.96
N ARG A 111 0.66 5.41 -5.46
CA ARG A 111 1.07 5.15 -6.85
C ARG A 111 1.29 3.67 -7.11
N LEU A 112 1.94 2.93 -6.21
CA LEU A 112 2.07 1.46 -6.34
C LEU A 112 0.71 0.76 -6.47
N LEU A 113 -0.30 1.24 -5.76
CA LEU A 113 -1.63 0.64 -5.73
C LEU A 113 -2.54 1.07 -6.89
N THR A 114 -2.19 2.13 -7.63
CA THR A 114 -3.10 2.73 -8.63
C THR A 114 -2.48 2.95 -10.00
N ARG A 115 -1.16 2.79 -10.12
CA ARG A 115 -0.40 3.01 -11.34
C ARG A 115 0.57 1.84 -11.49
N SER A 116 0.28 0.94 -12.42
CA SER A 116 1.17 -0.13 -12.85
C SER A 116 1.92 0.25 -14.11
#